data_AF-A0A1I7T577-F1
#
_entry.id   AF-A0A1I7T577-F1
#
_cell.length_a   1.000
_cell.length_b   1.000
_cell.length_c   1.000
_cell.angle_alpha   90.00
_cell.angle_beta   90.00
_cell.angle_gamma   90.00
#
_symmetry.space_group_name_H-M   'P 1'
#
loop_
_entity.id
_entity.type
_entity.pdbx_description
1 polymer ?
#
loop_
_entity_poly.entity_id
_entity_poly.type
_entity_poly.pdbx_seq_one_letter_code
_entity_poly.pdbx_strand_id
1 'polypeptide(L)'
;MFRNHFRVVSLAGQFIIHSGQAKLHVMPHFPGCPFENNAEVDKWLNYFTMNAPLICTTVMHSHDPGHNLRLEHTHCYSDHGDAGHYHYDVTPETVSYEGWFAPSNKIYRIDEVPNR
;
A
#
# COMPACT_ATOMS: atom_id res chain seq x y z
N MET A 1 -13.01 7.45 8.04
CA MET A 1 -12.14 7.80 6.89
C MET A 1 -12.98 8.50 5.82
N PHE A 2 -12.42 9.49 5.12
CA PHE A 2 -13.01 10.54 4.26
C PHE A 2 -14.10 10.17 3.21
N ARG A 3 -15.15 9.43 3.57
CA ARG A 3 -16.27 9.13 2.66
C ARG A 3 -17.22 10.32 2.61
N ASN A 4 -17.00 11.20 1.63
CA ASN A 4 -17.97 12.22 1.22
C ASN A 4 -18.52 11.79 -0.14
N HIS A 5 -19.84 11.64 -0.27
CA HIS A 5 -20.46 10.83 -1.33
C HIS A 5 -20.36 11.37 -2.76
N PHE A 6 -19.77 12.56 -2.97
CA PHE A 6 -19.79 13.23 -4.29
C PHE A 6 -18.42 13.67 -4.83
N ARG A 7 -17.35 13.65 -4.03
CA ARG A 7 -16.00 14.06 -4.48
C ARG A 7 -14.93 13.12 -3.96
N VAL A 8 -14.10 12.64 -4.88
CA VAL A 8 -12.92 11.86 -4.54
C VAL A 8 -11.94 12.75 -3.78
N VAL A 9 -11.51 12.29 -2.61
CA VAL A 9 -10.42 12.88 -1.82
C VAL A 9 -9.24 11.95 -1.96
N SER A 10 -8.13 12.46 -2.50
CA SER A 10 -6.90 11.69 -2.63
C SER A 10 -5.83 12.32 -1.76
N LEU A 11 -5.10 11.48 -1.03
CA LEU A 11 -3.97 11.88 -0.19
C LEU A 11 -2.74 11.11 -0.63
N ALA A 12 -1.59 11.77 -0.60
CA ALA A 12 -0.30 11.12 -0.74
C ALA A 12 0.65 11.70 0.30
N GLY A 13 1.68 10.93 0.65
CA GLY A 13 2.63 11.37 1.64
C GLY A 13 3.54 10.26 2.11
N GLN A 14 4.17 10.53 3.25
CA GLN A 14 5.06 9.60 3.91
C GLN A 14 4.64 9.44 5.35
N PHE A 15 4.84 8.25 5.89
CA PHE A 15 4.75 8.02 7.32
C PHE A 15 5.89 7.10 7.77
N ILE A 16 6.25 7.22 9.05
CA ILE A 16 7.24 6.38 9.70
C ILE A 16 6.49 5.48 10.68
N ILE A 17 6.76 4.18 10.63
CA ILE A 17 6.45 3.26 11.72
C ILE A 17 7.65 3.32 12.66
N HIS A 18 7.53 3.98 13.81
CA HIS A 18 8.64 4.20 14.74
C HIS A 18 8.93 2.98 15.61
N SER A 19 7.89 2.25 16.01
CA SER A 19 7.96 1.05 16.85
C SER A 19 7.00 -0.02 16.35
N GLY A 20 7.28 -1.28 16.70
CA GLY A 20 6.45 -2.42 16.33
C GLY A 20 6.95 -3.16 15.09
N GLN A 21 6.09 -3.99 14.53
CA GLN A 21 6.36 -4.79 13.34
C GLN A 21 5.18 -4.74 12.38
N ALA A 22 5.44 -4.94 11.09
CA ALA A 22 4.43 -4.96 10.06
C ALA A 22 4.57 -6.15 9.12
N LYS A 23 3.43 -6.64 8.64
CA LYS A 23 3.37 -7.64 7.58
C LYS A 23 3.59 -6.94 6.24
N LEU A 24 4.69 -7.27 5.58
CA LEU A 24 5.03 -6.78 4.26
C LEU A 24 5.16 -7.95 3.28
N HIS A 25 5.10 -7.67 1.99
CA HIS A 25 5.42 -8.65 0.95
C HIS A 25 6.43 -8.12 -0.07
N VAL A 26 7.17 -9.06 -0.67
CA VAL A 26 8.04 -8.82 -1.82
C VAL A 26 7.68 -9.83 -2.91
N MET A 27 7.50 -9.34 -4.14
CA MET A 27 7.23 -10.20 -5.28
C MET A 27 8.50 -10.98 -5.67
N PRO A 28 8.43 -12.31 -5.89
CA PRO A 28 9.51 -13.06 -6.51
C PRO A 28 9.54 -12.83 -8.02
N HIS A 29 10.26 -13.68 -8.77
CA HIS A 29 10.22 -13.67 -10.23
C HIS A 29 8.80 -13.87 -10.76
N PHE A 30 8.53 -13.31 -11.94
CA PHE A 30 7.22 -13.42 -12.58
C PHE A 30 6.80 -14.90 -12.75
N PRO A 31 5.51 -15.20 -12.58
CA PRO A 31 5.02 -16.55 -12.80
C PRO A 31 5.15 -16.95 -14.27
N GLY A 32 5.30 -18.25 -14.53
CA GLY A 32 5.34 -18.78 -15.90
C GLY A 32 3.97 -18.81 -16.59
N CYS A 33 2.88 -18.62 -15.84
CA CYS A 33 1.51 -18.60 -16.34
C CYS A 33 0.69 -17.51 -15.62
N PRO A 34 -0.42 -17.03 -16.21
CA PRO A 34 -1.33 -16.12 -15.54
C PRO A 34 -1.95 -16.75 -14.28
N PHE A 35 -2.26 -15.93 -13.29
CA PHE A 35 -3.05 -16.34 -12.14
C PHE A 35 -4.53 -16.38 -12.47
N GLU A 36 -5.24 -17.40 -11.99
CA GLU A 36 -6.68 -17.53 -12.16
C GLU A 36 -7.47 -16.65 -11.18
N ASN A 37 -6.90 -16.39 -10.00
CA ASN A 37 -7.57 -15.65 -8.93
C ASN A 37 -6.57 -15.07 -7.90
N ASN A 38 -7.08 -14.24 -6.99
CA ASN A 38 -6.26 -13.59 -5.97
C ASN A 38 -5.63 -14.56 -4.95
N ALA A 39 -6.19 -15.75 -4.73
CA ALA A 39 -5.58 -16.72 -3.81
C ALA A 39 -4.30 -17.34 -4.38
N GLU A 40 -4.17 -17.42 -5.71
CA GLU A 40 -2.91 -17.81 -6.34
C GLU A 40 -1.86 -16.72 -6.25
N VAL A 41 -2.27 -15.45 -6.42
CA VAL A 41 -1.38 -14.30 -6.20
C VAL A 41 -0.85 -14.32 -4.76
N ASP A 42 -1.73 -14.53 -3.78
CA ASP A 42 -1.36 -14.59 -2.36
C ASP A 42 -0.32 -15.69 -2.08
N LYS A 43 -0.48 -16.88 -2.67
CA LYS A 43 0.50 -17.98 -2.52
C LYS A 43 1.84 -17.68 -3.20
N TRP A 44 1.84 -16.89 -4.27
CA TRP A 44 3.05 -16.52 -5.01
C TRP A 44 3.86 -15.43 -4.31
N LEU A 45 3.21 -14.55 -3.56
CA LEU A 45 3.89 -13.48 -2.81
C LEU A 45 4.72 -14.03 -1.65
N ASN A 46 5.93 -13.49 -1.46
CA ASN A 46 6.72 -13.78 -0.27
C ASN A 46 6.34 -12.78 0.83
N TYR A 47 5.83 -13.30 1.95
CA TYR A 47 5.41 -12.51 3.10
C TYR A 47 6.45 -12.52 4.21
N PHE A 48 6.61 -11.36 4.86
CA PHE A 48 7.58 -11.15 5.92
C PHE A 48 6.97 -10.31 7.05
N THR A 49 7.39 -10.60 8.28
CA THR A 49 7.21 -9.69 9.40
C THR A 49 8.47 -8.83 9.51
N MET A 50 8.32 -7.55 9.19
CA MET A 50 9.41 -6.56 9.15
C MET A 50 9.37 -5.64 10.36
N ASN A 51 10.53 -5.17 10.79
CA ASN A 51 10.69 -4.42 12.03
C ASN A 51 10.73 -2.92 11.77
N ALA A 52 10.10 -2.16 12.66
CA ALA A 52 10.36 -0.72 12.74
C ALA A 52 11.84 -0.45 13.10
N PRO A 53 12.41 0.70 12.68
CA PRO A 53 11.76 1.77 11.93
C PRO A 53 11.53 1.41 10.46
N LEU A 54 10.34 1.74 9.94
CA LEU A 54 9.99 1.63 8.52
C LEU A 54 9.55 2.99 7.99
N ILE A 55 10.19 3.47 6.93
CA ILE A 55 9.80 4.68 6.21
C ILE A 55 8.89 4.25 5.06
N CYS A 56 7.64 4.71 5.08
CA CYS A 56 6.60 4.27 4.16
C CYS A 56 6.12 5.43 3.29
N THR A 57 6.05 5.20 1.98
CA THR A 57 5.39 6.08 1.01
C THR A 57 4.02 5.52 0.68
N THR A 58 2.98 6.36 0.71
CA THR A 58 1.61 5.92 0.48
C THR A 58 0.84 6.84 -0.46
N VAL A 59 -0.05 6.23 -1.24
CA VAL A 59 -1.11 6.89 -2.00
C VAL A 59 -2.43 6.25 -1.61
N MET A 60 -3.44 7.09 -1.33
CA MET A 60 -4.77 6.62 -0.96
C MET A 60 -5.88 7.51 -1.51
N HIS A 61 -7.02 6.90 -1.84
CA HIS A 61 -8.21 7.53 -2.41
C HIS A 61 -9.45 7.17 -1.59
N SER A 62 -10.33 8.14 -1.32
CA SER A 62 -11.56 7.90 -0.54
C SER A 62 -12.56 6.98 -1.24
N HIS A 63 -12.59 7.03 -2.58
CA HIS A 63 -13.35 6.13 -3.45
C HIS A 63 -12.78 6.20 -4.88
N ASP A 64 -13.17 5.25 -5.72
CA ASP A 64 -12.91 5.30 -7.16
C ASP A 64 -14.06 6.07 -7.86
N PRO A 65 -13.78 7.13 -8.63
CA PRO A 65 -14.79 7.83 -9.43
C PRO A 65 -15.05 7.20 -10.82
N GLY A 66 -14.54 5.99 -11.09
CA GLY A 66 -14.75 5.26 -12.34
C GLY A 66 -13.51 5.16 -13.23
N HIS A 67 -12.32 5.12 -12.64
CA HIS A 67 -11.03 5.08 -13.35
C HIS A 67 -10.16 3.86 -12.97
N ASN A 68 -10.77 2.84 -12.38
CA ASN A 68 -10.12 1.61 -11.96
C ASN A 68 -8.89 1.90 -11.08
N LEU A 69 -9.10 2.74 -10.06
CA LEU A 69 -8.05 3.21 -9.16
C LEU A 69 -7.70 2.14 -8.13
N ARG A 70 -6.41 1.98 -7.86
CA ARG A 70 -5.95 1.26 -6.66
C ARG A 70 -6.16 2.17 -5.45
N LEU A 71 -7.19 1.89 -4.65
CA LEU A 71 -7.62 2.78 -3.57
C LEU A 71 -6.55 3.02 -2.51
N GLU A 72 -5.74 2.02 -2.21
CA GLU A 72 -4.68 2.09 -1.21
C GLU A 72 -3.45 1.33 -1.72
N HIS A 73 -2.29 1.98 -1.68
CA HIS A 73 -1.02 1.37 -2.04
C HIS A 73 0.12 2.02 -1.24
N THR A 74 0.78 1.20 -0.41
CA THR A 74 1.86 1.65 0.46
C THR A 74 3.06 0.73 0.34
N HIS A 75 4.24 1.30 0.10
CA HIS A 75 5.52 0.59 0.14
C HIS A 75 6.41 1.22 1.21
N CYS A 76 7.23 0.41 1.87
CA CYS A 76 8.17 0.86 2.90
C CYS A 76 9.59 0.39 2.62
N TYR A 77 10.55 1.08 3.26
CA TYR A 77 11.97 0.72 3.31
C TYR A 77 12.58 1.10 4.66
N SER A 78 13.77 0.59 4.95
CA SER A 78 14.55 0.93 6.15
C SER A 78 16.05 1.00 5.85
N ASP A 79 16.83 1.44 6.83
CA ASP A 79 18.30 1.41 6.83
C ASP A 79 18.89 0.05 7.25
N HIS A 80 18.04 -0.87 7.74
CA HIS A 80 18.41 -2.20 8.21
C HIS A 80 18.02 -3.34 7.26
N GLY A 81 17.50 -3.00 6.07
CA GLY A 81 17.27 -3.94 4.97
C GLY A 81 15.85 -4.48 4.84
N ASP A 82 14.95 -4.09 5.74
CA ASP A 82 13.52 -4.41 5.63
C ASP A 82 12.83 -3.44 4.65
N ALA A 83 12.19 -4.00 3.61
CA ALA A 83 11.48 -3.22 2.61
C ALA A 83 10.42 -4.06 1.87
N GLY A 84 9.37 -3.43 1.36
CA GLY A 84 8.34 -4.14 0.60
C GLY A 84 6.99 -3.44 0.58
N HIS A 85 5.98 -4.15 0.13
CA HIS A 85 4.60 -3.69 0.10
C HIS A 85 3.90 -3.94 1.44
N TYR A 86 3.43 -2.88 2.07
CA TYR A 86 2.79 -2.91 3.38
C TYR A 86 1.36 -3.48 3.33
N HIS A 87 1.02 -4.31 4.31
CA HIS A 87 -0.35 -4.79 4.55
C HIS A 87 -0.95 -4.18 5.83
N TYR A 88 -0.37 -4.47 6.99
CA TYR A 88 -0.83 -4.01 8.30
C TYR A 88 0.26 -4.24 9.36
N ASP A 89 0.19 -3.55 10.50
CA ASP A 89 0.97 -3.93 11.68
C ASP A 89 0.54 -5.27 12.28
N VAL A 90 1.48 -5.95 12.93
CA VAL A 90 1.26 -7.21 13.65
C VAL A 90 1.51 -7.07 15.16
N THR A 91 1.75 -5.85 15.62
CA THR A 91 1.98 -5.49 17.03
C THR A 91 1.12 -4.30 17.44
N PRO A 92 -0.22 -4.41 17.40
CA PRO A 92 -1.14 -3.27 17.53
C PRO A 92 -1.03 -2.53 18.87
N GLU A 93 -0.62 -3.23 19.93
CA GLU A 93 -0.48 -2.64 21.27
C GLU A 93 0.75 -1.73 21.42
N THR A 94 1.74 -1.85 20.52
CA THR A 94 3.03 -1.15 20.64
C THR A 94 3.42 -0.39 19.39
N VAL A 95 2.66 -0.52 18.30
CA VAL A 95 2.94 0.18 17.05
C VAL A 95 2.73 1.68 17.21
N SER A 96 3.63 2.47 16.61
CA SER A 96 3.48 3.92 16.57
C SER A 96 3.76 4.45 15.17
N TYR A 97 2.91 5.39 14.73
CA TYR A 97 2.94 5.97 13.40
C TYR A 97 3.07 7.48 13.48
N GLU A 98 3.93 8.06 12.66
CA GLU A 98 4.00 9.51 12.42
C GLU A 98 3.89 9.77 10.92
N GLY A 99 2.96 10.60 10.47
CA GLY A 99 2.66 10.78 9.05
C GLY A 99 2.50 12.22 8.62
N TRP A 100 3.00 12.53 7.43
CA TRP A 100 2.85 13.80 6.73
C TRP A 100 2.18 13.56 5.39
N PHE A 101 0.98 14.13 5.22
CA PHE A 101 0.15 13.92 4.04
C PHE A 101 -0.29 15.25 3.43
N ALA A 102 -0.42 15.27 2.12
CA ALA A 102 -0.99 16.38 1.38
C ALA A 102 -2.17 15.90 0.51
N PRO A 103 -3.23 16.71 0.37
CA PRO A 103 -4.29 16.42 -0.58
C PRO A 103 -3.81 16.64 -2.02
N SER A 104 -4.26 15.78 -2.92
CA SER A 104 -4.04 15.98 -4.35
C SER A 104 -5.14 16.83 -4.98
N ASN A 105 -4.74 17.77 -5.83
CA ASN A 105 -5.65 18.60 -6.62
C ASN A 105 -6.07 17.95 -7.95
N LYS A 106 -5.32 16.96 -8.44
CA LYS A 106 -5.56 16.29 -9.73
C LYS A 106 -5.18 14.82 -9.66
N ILE A 107 -5.89 13.98 -10.41
CA ILE A 107 -5.53 12.58 -10.64
C ILE A 107 -5.28 12.44 -12.14
N TYR A 108 -4.15 11.86 -12.51
CA TYR A 108 -3.85 11.50 -13.90
C TYR A 108 -3.91 9.99 -14.03
N ARG A 109 -4.88 9.50 -14.80
CA ARG A 109 -4.95 8.08 -15.18
C ARG A 109 -4.23 7.91 -16.51
N ILE A 110 -3.12 7.18 -16.49
CA ILE A 110 -2.27 6.92 -17.66
C ILE A 110 -2.32 5.41 -17.91
N ASP A 111 -2.46 5.00 -19.17
CA ASP A 111 -2.46 3.60 -19.61
C ASP A 111 -3.42 2.72 -18.77
N GLU A 112 -4.71 3.03 -18.87
CA GLU A 112 -5.73 2.24 -18.20
C GLU A 112 -5.89 0.88 -18.85
N VAL A 113 -5.62 -0.17 -18.08
CA VAL A 113 -5.92 -1.55 -18.48
C VAL A 113 -7.44 -1.73 -18.41
N PRO A 114 -8.10 -1.98 -19.56
CA PRO A 114 -9.53 -2.24 -19.57
C PRO A 114 -9.84 -3.60 -18.95
N ASN A 115 -11.00 -3.74 -18.31
CA ASN A 115 -11.55 -5.02 -17.83
C ASN A 115 -10.72 -5.74 -16.75
N ARG A 116 -10.16 -5.00 -15.78
CA ARG A 116 -9.59 -5.59 -14.55
C ARG A 116 -10.68 -6.02 -13.57
#